data_AF-A0A231GUQ7-F1
#
_entry.id   AF-A0A231GUQ7-F1
#
_cell.length_a   1.000
_cell.length_b   1.000
_cell.length_c   1.000
_cell.angle_alpha   90.00
_cell.angle_beta   90.00
_cell.angle_gamma   90.00
#
_symmetry.space_group_name_H-M   'P 1'
#
loop_
_entity.id
_entity.type
_entity.pdbx_description
1 polymer ?
#
loop_
_entity_poly.entity_id
_entity_poly.type
_entity_poly.pdbx_seq_one_letter_code
_entity_poly.pdbx_strand_id
1 'polypeptide(L)'
;MSAWDHLVIAQRELRRSGAPILVSIGLPYKEGPRTWAVSFRIEGIEEEPLEETVRGADSAEALISALRTIAAVIDSWNADHSITWNGRTDLGFSP
;
A
#
# COMPACT_ATOMS: atom_id res chain seq x y z
N MET A 1 -8.39 -4.47 17.86
CA MET A 1 -8.12 -4.03 16.48
C MET A 1 -7.69 -2.58 16.57
N SER A 2 -6.41 -2.30 16.37
CA SER A 2 -5.90 -0.92 16.34
C SER A 2 -6.61 -0.18 15.20
N ALA A 3 -7.32 0.91 15.52
CA ALA A 3 -7.83 1.80 14.51
C ALA A 3 -6.60 2.46 13.88
N TRP A 4 -6.37 2.20 12.60
CA TRP A 4 -5.28 2.85 11.88
C TRP A 4 -5.59 4.35 11.81
N ASP A 5 -4.78 5.17 12.49
CA ASP A 5 -5.06 6.60 12.75
C ASP A 5 -4.86 7.52 11.51
N HIS A 6 -4.73 6.95 10.31
CA HIS A 6 -4.52 7.69 9.08
C HIS A 6 -5.81 7.82 8.27
N LEU A 7 -6.13 9.03 7.83
CA LEU A 7 -7.22 9.25 6.88
C LEU A 7 -6.88 8.54 5.55
N VAL A 8 -7.71 7.60 5.12
CA VAL A 8 -7.51 6.86 3.87
C VAL A 8 -7.94 7.71 2.67
N ILE A 9 -7.05 7.85 1.68
CA ILE A 9 -7.34 8.58 0.43
C ILE A 9 -7.57 7.66 -0.77
N ALA A 10 -7.07 6.43 -0.69
CA ALA A 10 -7.26 5.43 -1.72
C ALA A 10 -7.23 4.05 -1.09
N GLN A 11 -8.04 3.15 -1.66
CA GLN A 11 -8.07 1.76 -1.28
C GLN A 11 -8.12 0.90 -2.55
N ARG A 12 -7.41 -0.23 -2.53
CA ARG A 12 -7.44 -1.22 -3.61
C ARG A 12 -7.67 -2.60 -3.03
N GLU A 13 -8.69 -3.27 -3.55
CA GLU A 13 -8.94 -4.69 -3.28
C GLU A 13 -8.30 -5.53 -4.38
N LEU A 14 -7.35 -6.37 -3.99
CA LEU A 14 -6.75 -7.43 -4.80
C LEU A 14 -7.34 -8.77 -4.38
N ARG A 15 -7.07 -9.81 -5.17
CA ARG A 15 -7.54 -11.18 -4.86
C ARG A 15 -6.46 -12.21 -5.10
N ARG A 16 -6.34 -13.17 -4.17
CA ARG A 16 -5.56 -14.40 -4.32
C ARG A 16 -6.45 -15.60 -4.07
N SER A 17 -6.64 -16.47 -5.05
CA SER A 17 -7.50 -17.66 -4.93
C SER A 17 -8.91 -17.37 -4.36
N GLY A 18 -9.45 -16.18 -4.64
CA GLY A 18 -10.76 -15.72 -4.14
C GLY A 18 -10.74 -15.02 -2.78
N ALA A 19 -9.64 -15.10 -2.01
CA ALA A 19 -9.46 -14.36 -0.77
C ALA A 19 -9.11 -12.89 -1.07
N PRO A 20 -9.74 -11.91 -0.37
CA PRO A 20 -9.47 -10.50 -0.56
C PRO A 20 -8.15 -10.10 0.10
N ILE A 21 -7.40 -9.24 -0.59
CA ILE A 21 -6.22 -8.55 -0.06
C ILE A 21 -6.51 -7.06 -0.16
N LEU A 22 -6.48 -6.36 0.97
CA LEU A 22 -6.84 -4.95 1.03
C LEU A 22 -5.59 -4.09 1.16
N VAL A 23 -5.40 -3.15 0.23
CA VAL A 23 -4.34 -2.15 0.29
C VAL A 23 -4.97 -0.80 0.55
N SER A 24 -4.65 -0.19 1.68
CA SER A 24 -5.14 1.13 2.07
C SER A 24 -4.00 2.14 2.09
N ILE A 25 -4.20 3.30 1.47
CA ILE A 25 -3.20 4.36 1.35
C ILE A 25 -3.69 5.58 2.13
N GLY A 26 -2.89 6.02 3.09
CA GLY A 26 -3.17 7.18 3.93
C GLY A 26 -2.92 8.51 3.21
N LEU A 27 -3.59 9.56 3.67
CA LEU A 27 -3.36 10.94 3.27
C LEU A 27 -1.90 11.32 3.61
N PRO A 28 -1.11 11.85 2.66
CA PRO A 28 0.18 12.42 2.98
C PRO A 28 0.07 13.49 4.05
N TYR A 29 0.95 13.42 5.05
CA TYR A 29 0.99 14.36 6.16
C TYR A 29 2.41 14.88 6.39
N LYS A 30 2.49 16.05 7.01
CA LYS A 30 3.76 16.67 7.35
C LYS A 30 4.29 16.07 8.65
N GLU A 31 5.41 15.37 8.57
CA GLU A 31 6.10 14.78 9.74
C GLU A 31 7.14 15.76 10.32
N GLY A 32 7.70 16.62 9.47
CA GLY A 32 8.71 17.62 9.88
C GLY A 32 8.81 18.82 8.95
N PRO A 33 9.74 19.76 9.21
CA PRO A 33 9.87 21.01 8.45
C PRO A 33 10.05 20.81 6.94
N ARG A 34 10.71 19.72 6.53
CA ARG A 34 11.05 19.36 5.14
C ARG A 34 10.78 17.88 4.84
N THR A 35 9.88 17.26 5.61
CA THR A 35 9.62 15.83 5.51
C THR A 35 8.12 15.60 5.49
N TRP A 36 7.68 14.94 4.44
CA TRP A 36 6.35 14.40 4.29
C TRP A 36 6.39 12.89 4.45
N ALA A 37 5.29 12.34 4.96
CA ALA A 37 5.14 10.92 5.16
C ALA A 37 3.79 10.45 4.61
N VAL A 38 3.78 9.21 4.11
CA VAL A 38 2.58 8.48 3.71
C VAL A 38 2.66 7.12 4.36
N SER A 39 1.62 6.77 5.10
CA SER A 39 1.47 5.43 5.67
C SER A 39 0.56 4.61 4.77
N PHE A 40 0.86 3.32 4.62
CA PHE A 40 -0.02 2.36 3.97
C PHE A 40 -0.18 1.11 4.82
N ARG A 41 -1.27 0.40 4.56
CA ARG A 41 -1.63 -0.83 5.26
C ARG A 41 -2.04 -1.90 4.25
N ILE A 42 -1.53 -3.13 4.41
CA ILE A 42 -1.92 -4.28 3.60
C ILE A 42 -2.46 -5.40 4.50
N GLU A 43 -3.66 -5.88 4.18
CA GLU A 43 -4.39 -6.90 4.94
C GLU A 43 -4.72 -8.10 4.05
N GLY A 44 -4.83 -9.30 4.64
CA GLY A 44 -5.33 -10.49 3.95
C GLY A 44 -4.27 -11.36 3.26
N ILE A 45 -2.98 -11.06 3.41
CA ILE A 45 -1.87 -11.95 2.99
C ILE A 45 -1.28 -12.69 4.18
N GLU A 46 -0.87 -11.95 5.21
CA GLU A 46 -0.30 -12.50 6.45
C GLU A 46 -1.36 -12.51 7.57
N GLU A 47 -1.05 -13.15 8.70
CA GLU A 47 -1.94 -13.19 9.87
C GLU A 47 -2.16 -11.79 10.46
N GLU A 48 -1.09 -10.99 10.51
CA GLU A 48 -1.12 -9.59 10.95
C GLU A 48 -1.06 -8.63 9.75
N PRO A 49 -1.77 -7.48 9.80
CA PRO A 49 -1.64 -6.44 8.79
C PRO A 49 -0.20 -5.92 8.70
N LEU A 50 0.32 -5.78 7.48
CA LEU A 50 1.53 -5.00 7.25
C LEU A 50 1.17 -3.52 7.31
N GLU A 51 1.83 -2.76 8.18
CA GLU A 51 1.74 -1.30 8.24
C GLU A 51 3.12 -0.68 8.06
N GLU A 52 3.26 0.20 7.08
CA GLU A 52 4.52 0.90 6.81
C GLU A 52 4.30 2.39 6.60
N THR A 53 5.36 3.17 6.83
CA THR A 53 5.39 4.61 6.58
C THR A 53 6.60 4.97 5.73
N VAL A 54 6.33 5.62 4.60
CA VAL A 54 7.34 6.04 3.63
C VAL A 54 7.45 7.56 3.64
N ARG A 55 8.68 8.07 3.53
CA ARG A 55 8.99 9.50 3.61
C ARG A 55 9.42 10.07 2.26
N GLY A 56 9.19 11.36 2.08
CA GLY A 56 9.65 12.15 0.92
C GLY A 56 9.90 13.62 1.30
N ALA A 57 10.55 14.36 0.40
CA ALA A 57 10.79 15.79 0.57
C ALA A 57 9.50 16.61 0.41
N ASP A 58 8.56 16.12 -0.40
CA ASP A 58 7.21 16.66 -0.53
C ASP A 58 6.13 15.54 -0.51
N SER A 59 4.86 15.95 -0.50
CA SER A 59 3.72 15.03 -0.44
C SER A 59 3.63 14.10 -1.66
N ALA A 60 4.02 14.58 -2.84
CA ALA A 60 3.95 13.80 -4.07
C ALA A 60 5.06 12.75 -4.12
N GLU A 61 6.29 13.12 -3.77
CA GLU A 61 7.41 12.19 -3.66
C GLU A 61 7.14 11.10 -2.62
N ALA A 62 6.62 11.49 -1.44
CA ALA A 62 6.26 10.52 -0.39
C ALA A 62 5.19 9.52 -0.89
N LEU A 63 4.17 10.01 -1.62
CA LEU A 63 3.12 9.15 -2.19
C LEU A 63 3.65 8.23 -3.29
N ILE A 64 4.45 8.75 -4.22
CA ILE A 64 5.05 7.94 -5.29
C ILE A 64 5.96 6.86 -4.69
N SER A 65 6.73 7.21 -3.67
CA SER A 65 7.59 6.27 -2.97
C SER A 65 6.77 5.20 -2.25
N ALA A 66 5.66 5.56 -1.60
CA ALA A 66 4.74 4.61 -0.99
C ALA A 66 4.15 3.63 -2.03
N LEU A 67 3.71 4.12 -3.19
CA LEU A 67 3.21 3.27 -4.28
C LEU A 67 4.25 2.26 -4.77
N ARG A 68 5.51 2.71 -4.92
CA ARG A 68 6.63 1.82 -5.30
C ARG A 68 6.93 0.77 -4.23
N THR A 69 6.89 1.15 -2.94
CA THR A 69 7.08 0.20 -1.84
C THR A 69 5.96 -0.83 -1.82
N ILE A 70 4.70 -0.40 -1.98
CA ILE A 70 3.54 -1.30 -2.09
C ILE A 70 3.74 -2.29 -3.25
N ALA A 71 4.17 -1.82 -4.42
CA ALA A 71 4.44 -2.69 -5.57
C ALA A 71 5.49 -3.75 -5.22
N ALA A 72 6.64 -3.33 -4.66
CA ALA A 72 7.73 -4.24 -4.30
C ALA A 72 7.32 -5.28 -3.25
N VAL A 73 6.55 -4.86 -2.24
CA VAL A 73 6.02 -5.75 -1.20
C VAL A 73 5.07 -6.78 -1.81
N ILE A 74 4.11 -6.35 -2.63
CA ILE A 74 3.16 -7.27 -3.26
C ILE A 74 3.88 -8.23 -4.21
N ASP A 75 4.84 -7.74 -5.00
CA ASP A 75 5.64 -8.59 -5.89
C ASP A 75 6.39 -9.67 -5.11
N SER A 76 6.91 -9.35 -3.92
CA SER A 76 7.56 -10.34 -3.04
C SER A 76 6.62 -11.45 -2.57
N TRP A 77 5.33 -11.13 -2.37
CA TRP A 77 4.29 -12.09 -1.99
C TRP A 77 3.63 -12.79 -3.19
N ASN A 78 3.80 -12.26 -4.40
CA ASN A 78 3.16 -12.70 -5.64
C ASN A 78 4.12 -13.43 -6.58
N ALA A 79 5.08 -14.20 -6.05
CA ALA A 79 6.06 -14.94 -6.85
C ALA A 79 5.43 -15.94 -7.83
N ASP A 80 4.20 -16.39 -7.56
CA ASP A 80 3.42 -17.30 -8.42
C ASP A 80 2.46 -16.57 -9.38
N HIS A 81 2.44 -15.24 -9.36
CA HIS A 81 1.53 -14.38 -10.14
C HIS A 81 0.03 -14.69 -9.93
N SER A 82 -0.35 -15.24 -8.78
CA SER A 82 -1.73 -15.59 -8.45
C SER A 82 -2.58 -14.43 -7.91
N ILE A 83 -1.94 -13.34 -7.49
CA ILE A 83 -2.63 -12.12 -7.06
C ILE A 83 -3.10 -11.34 -8.29
N THR A 84 -4.37 -10.94 -8.28
CA THR A 84 -4.99 -10.19 -9.38
C THR A 84 -5.73 -8.96 -8.88
N TRP A 85 -5.86 -7.98 -9.77
CA TRP A 85 -6.74 -6.83 -9.61
C TRP A 85 -7.80 -6.84 -10.70
N ASN A 86 -9.07 -7.01 -10.34
CA ASN A 86 -10.17 -7.17 -11.30
C ASN A 86 -9.87 -8.24 -12.38
N GLY A 87 -9.24 -9.36 -11.97
CA GLY A 87 -8.84 -10.44 -12.88
C GLY A 87 -7.61 -10.15 -13.75
N ARG A 88 -6.94 -8.99 -13.57
CA ARG A 88 -5.72 -8.61 -14.28
C ARG A 88 -4.50 -8.86 -13.40
N THR A 89 -3.36 -9.19 -14.03
CA THR A 89 -2.06 -9.33 -13.37
C THR A 89 -1.36 -7.98 -13.15
N ASP A 90 -1.73 -6.95 -13.91
CA ASP A 90 -1.35 -5.58 -13.61
C ASP A 90 -2.11 -5.10 -12.37
N LEU A 91 -1.37 -4.89 -11.28
CA LEU A 91 -1.91 -4.49 -9.99
C LEU A 91 -1.98 -2.97 -9.82
N GLY A 92 -1.47 -2.20 -10.79
CA GLY A 92 -1.56 -0.74 -10.88
C GLY A 92 -0.77 0.03 -9.81
N PHE A 93 0.27 -0.57 -9.23
CA PHE A 93 1.16 0.06 -8.24
C PHE A 93 2.53 0.44 -8.81
N SER A 94 2.89 -0.09 -10.00
CA SER A 94 4.08 0.36 -10.72
C SER A 94 3.70 1.60 -11.55
N PRO A 95 4.31 2.77 -11.28
CA PRO A 95 4.16 3.96 -12.12
C PRO A 95 4.90 3.81 -13.46
#